data_AF-A0A2E1PDL6-F1
#
_entry.id   AF-A0A2E1PDL6-F1
#
_cell.length_a   1.000
_cell.length_b   1.000
_cell.length_c   1.000
_cell.angle_alpha   90.00
_cell.angle_beta   90.00
_cell.angle_gamma   90.00
#
_symmetry.space_group_name_H-M   'P 1'
#
loop_
_entity.id
_entity.type
_entity.pdbx_description
1 polymer ?
#
loop_
_entity_poly.entity_id
_entity_poly.type
_entity_poly.pdbx_seq_one_letter_code
_entity_poly.pdbx_strand_id
1 'polypeptide(L)'
;MRASTKSNLHKWSSVTLIIFLVFFLVFFLKTFNLSRPEIQNILKDPISKFLLIGFILNSTFHARLELWNIYDDYFKLRTKTIFQIISYIILVSLVIVVIPIIGLL
;
A
#
# COMPACT_ATOMS: atom_id res chain seq x y z
N MET A 1 13.14 21.09 16.42
CA MET A 1 13.21 21.03 14.93
C MET A 1 11.86 20.58 14.39
N ARG A 2 11.25 21.29 13.44
CA ARG A 2 10.02 20.83 12.77
C ARG A 2 10.34 19.55 11.99
N ALA A 3 9.52 18.51 12.13
CA ALA A 3 9.65 17.31 11.32
C ALA A 3 9.48 17.68 9.83
N SER A 4 10.35 17.13 8.97
CA SER A 4 10.24 17.34 7.54
C SER A 4 8.91 16.79 7.02
N THR A 5 8.38 17.37 5.93
CA THR A 5 7.15 16.88 5.29
C THR A 5 7.23 15.38 4.99
N LYS A 6 8.39 14.89 4.54
CA LYS A 6 8.67 13.46 4.33
C LYS A 6 8.49 12.63 5.60
N SER A 7 9.05 13.08 6.73
CA SER A 7 8.92 12.40 8.02
C SER A 7 7.48 12.37 8.53
N ASN A 8 6.73 13.46 8.35
CA ASN A 8 5.32 13.49 8.72
C ASN A 8 4.49 12.54 7.85
N LEU A 9 4.70 12.53 6.53
CA LEU A 9 4.01 11.62 5.61
C LEU A 9 4.30 10.14 5.94
N HIS A 10 5.52 9.83 6.38
CA HIS A 10 5.89 8.48 6.78
C HIS A 10 5.14 8.04 8.05
N LYS A 11 5.06 8.92 9.06
CA LYS A 11 4.27 8.64 10.28
C LYS A 11 2.79 8.47 9.97
N TRP A 12 2.20 9.36 9.17
CA TRP A 12 0.79 9.27 8.81
C TRP A 12 0.48 8.01 8.01
N SER A 13 1.30 7.66 7.01
CA SER A 13 1.11 6.43 6.24
C SER A 13 1.23 5.18 7.13
N SER A 14 2.14 5.18 8.13
CA SER A 14 2.26 4.10 9.12
C SER A 14 1.00 3.95 9.97
N VAL A 15 0.47 5.05 10.52
CA VAL A 15 -0.76 5.03 11.33
C VAL A 15 -1.93 4.51 10.50
N THR A 16 -2.08 5.00 9.28
CA THR A 16 -3.12 4.54 8.36
C THR A 16 -2.95 3.06 7.98
N LEU A 17 -1.71 2.57 7.86
CA LEU A 17 -1.44 1.14 7.60
C LEU A 17 -1.88 0.25 8.77
N ILE A 18 -1.66 0.68 10.01
CA ILE A 18 -2.13 -0.06 11.19
C ILE A 18 -3.65 -0.20 11.16
N ILE A 19 -4.36 0.87 10.81
CA ILE A 19 -5.83 0.84 10.68
C ILE A 19 -6.25 -0.19 9.62
N PHE A 20 -5.67 -0.13 8.42
CA PHE A 20 -5.97 -1.10 7.37
C PHE A 20 -5.62 -2.55 7.75
N LEU A 21 -4.50 -2.76 8.46
CA LEU A 21 -4.09 -4.08 8.92
C LEU A 21 -5.14 -4.70 9.86
N VAL A 22 -5.68 -3.92 10.79
CA VAL A 22 -6.76 -4.38 11.67
C VAL A 22 -7.98 -4.82 10.85
N PHE A 23 -8.39 -4.03 9.86
CA PHE A 23 -9.48 -4.42 8.95
C PHE A 23 -9.18 -5.72 8.20
N PHE A 24 -7.96 -5.87 7.69
CA PHE A 24 -7.54 -7.09 6.99
C PHE A 24 -7.53 -8.32 7.88
N LEU A 25 -7.08 -8.21 9.13
CA LEU A 25 -7.11 -9.30 10.09
C LEU A 25 -8.55 -9.73 10.39
N VAL A 26 -9.44 -8.76 10.61
CA VAL A 26 -10.88 -9.04 10.83
C VAL A 26 -11.49 -9.70 9.60
N PHE A 27 -11.20 -9.19 8.39
CA PHE A 27 -11.64 -9.79 7.14
C PHE A 27 -11.14 -11.24 7.03
N PHE A 28 -9.85 -11.47 7.18
CA PHE A 28 -9.22 -12.78 7.08
C PHE A 28 -9.84 -13.80 8.04
N LEU A 29 -10.03 -13.42 9.30
CA LEU A 29 -10.66 -14.27 10.32
C LEU A 29 -12.11 -14.59 9.97
N LYS A 30 -12.86 -13.64 9.41
CA LYS A 30 -14.25 -13.86 8.96
C LYS A 30 -14.33 -14.73 7.72
N THR A 31 -13.34 -14.67 6.84
CA THR A 31 -13.34 -15.40 5.56
C THR A 31 -12.72 -16.79 5.64
N PHE A 32 -12.06 -17.14 6.75
CA PHE A 32 -11.26 -18.36 6.87
C PHE A 32 -12.02 -19.65 6.50
N ASN A 33 -13.32 -19.71 6.84
CA ASN A 33 -14.19 -20.86 6.56
C ASN A 33 -15.21 -20.60 5.45
N LEU A 34 -15.09 -19.50 4.70
CA LEU A 34 -16.03 -19.15 3.65
C LEU A 34 -15.63 -19.77 2.31
N SER A 35 -16.63 -20.14 1.54
CA SER A 35 -16.45 -20.57 0.16
C SER A 35 -16.06 -19.40 -0.75
N ARG A 36 -15.47 -19.70 -1.90
CA ARG A 36 -15.05 -18.68 -2.88
C ARG A 36 -16.18 -17.72 -3.29
N PRO A 37 -17.42 -18.16 -3.58
CA PRO A 37 -18.53 -17.25 -3.90
C PRO A 37 -18.88 -16.30 -2.75
N GLU A 38 -18.81 -16.76 -1.50
CA GLU A 38 -19.09 -15.92 -0.32
C GLU A 38 -18.04 -14.83 -0.15
N ILE A 39 -16.76 -15.19 -0.34
CA ILE A 39 -15.66 -14.21 -0.32
C ILE A 39 -15.84 -13.18 -1.44
N GLN A 40 -16.19 -13.61 -2.65
CA GLN A 40 -16.47 -12.70 -3.76
C GLN A 40 -17.63 -11.76 -3.44
N ASN A 41 -18.69 -12.25 -2.80
CA ASN A 41 -19.81 -11.41 -2.40
C ASN A 41 -19.41 -10.33 -1.38
N ILE A 42 -18.53 -10.65 -0.43
CA ILE A 42 -17.97 -9.66 0.50
C ILE A 42 -17.10 -8.65 -0.26
N LEU A 43 -16.27 -9.09 -1.21
CA LEU A 43 -15.41 -8.20 -1.99
C LEU A 43 -16.18 -7.31 -2.97
N LYS A 44 -17.43 -7.65 -3.31
CA LYS A 44 -18.32 -6.77 -4.09
C LYS A 44 -18.81 -5.56 -3.30
N ASP A 45 -18.83 -5.65 -1.97
CA ASP A 45 -19.26 -4.56 -1.11
C ASP A 45 -18.36 -3.32 -1.31
N PRO A 46 -18.93 -2.13 -1.54
CA PRO A 46 -18.16 -0.92 -1.81
C PRO A 46 -17.18 -0.54 -0.68
N ILE A 47 -17.53 -0.81 0.58
CA ILE A 47 -16.65 -0.50 1.72
C ILE A 47 -15.44 -1.43 1.70
N SER A 48 -15.66 -2.72 1.46
CA SER A 48 -14.59 -3.71 1.32
C SER A 48 -13.63 -3.35 0.17
N LYS A 49 -14.17 -2.92 -0.98
CA LYS A 49 -13.34 -2.41 -2.10
C LYS A 49 -12.56 -1.16 -1.71
N PHE A 50 -13.20 -0.18 -1.08
CA PHE A 50 -12.55 1.04 -0.64
C PHE A 50 -11.41 0.76 0.34
N LEU A 51 -11.62 -0.13 1.31
CA LEU A 51 -10.60 -0.53 2.27
C LEU A 51 -9.43 -1.26 1.58
N LEU A 52 -9.71 -2.14 0.63
CA LEU A 52 -8.70 -2.88 -0.12
C LEU A 52 -7.87 -1.95 -1.02
N ILE A 53 -8.51 -1.05 -1.76
CA ILE A 53 -7.84 -0.04 -2.59
C ILE A 53 -7.01 0.91 -1.71
N GLY A 54 -7.60 1.39 -0.61
CA GLY A 54 -6.92 2.28 0.34
C GLY A 54 -5.69 1.63 0.95
N PHE A 55 -5.77 0.35 1.32
CA PHE A 55 -4.61 -0.41 1.79
C PHE A 55 -3.51 -0.51 0.75
N ILE A 56 -3.83 -0.84 -0.51
CA ILE A 56 -2.82 -0.97 -1.56
C ILE A 56 -2.15 0.38 -1.84
N LEU A 57 -2.95 1.44 -1.98
CA LEU A 57 -2.41 2.78 -2.22
C LEU A 57 -1.51 3.23 -1.06
N ASN A 58 -1.97 3.07 0.18
CA ASN A 58 -1.21 3.47 1.35
C ASN A 58 0.05 2.60 1.56
N SER A 59 -0.03 1.29 1.32
CA SER A 59 1.13 0.38 1.37
C SER A 59 2.18 0.73 0.33
N THR A 60 1.75 1.00 -0.90
CA THR A 60 2.63 1.41 -1.99
C THR A 60 3.30 2.76 -1.68
N PHE A 61 2.51 3.72 -1.20
CA PHE A 61 3.03 5.02 -0.79
C PHE A 61 4.02 4.92 0.37
N HIS A 62 3.69 4.13 1.40
CA HIS A 62 4.58 3.89 2.54
C HIS A 62 5.89 3.23 2.11
N ALA A 63 5.82 2.18 1.27
CA ALA A 63 7.00 1.54 0.70
C ALA A 63 7.85 2.53 -0.11
N ARG A 64 7.24 3.46 -0.87
CA ARG A 64 7.98 4.50 -1.59
C ARG A 64 8.77 5.42 -0.66
N LEU A 65 8.18 5.82 0.47
CA LEU A 65 8.83 6.67 1.47
C LEU A 65 9.99 5.93 2.15
N GLU A 66 9.80 4.65 2.48
CA GLU A 66 10.83 3.83 3.10
C GLU A 66 12.02 3.58 2.16
N LEU A 67 11.73 3.19 0.91
CA LEU A 67 12.76 3.05 -0.12
C LEU A 67 13.49 4.37 -0.35
N TRP A 68 12.80 5.51 -0.28
CA TRP A 68 13.48 6.81 -0.34
C TRP A 68 14.50 6.96 0.80
N ASN A 69 14.12 6.68 2.05
CA ASN A 69 15.07 6.72 3.18
C ASN A 69 16.28 5.82 2.94
N ILE A 70 16.05 4.56 2.56
CA ILE A 70 17.12 3.59 2.24
C ILE A 70 18.03 4.15 1.13
N TYR A 71 17.47 4.73 0.07
CA TYR A 71 18.29 5.27 -1.01
C TYR A 71 19.07 6.53 -0.62
N ASP A 72 18.52 7.36 0.27
CA ASP A 72 19.22 8.52 0.83
C ASP A 72 20.41 8.06 1.70
N ASP A 73 20.24 6.98 2.47
CA ASP A 73 21.22 6.51 3.45
C ASP A 73 22.36 5.68 2.82
N TYR A 74 22.07 4.86 1.81
CA TYR A 74 23.01 3.86 1.30
C TYR A 74 23.61 4.16 -0.08
N PHE A 75 23.03 5.07 -0.88
CA PHE A 75 23.44 5.28 -2.27
C PHE A 75 23.89 6.71 -2.56
N LYS A 76 24.87 6.85 -3.46
CA LYS A 76 25.41 8.14 -3.89
C LYS A 76 24.91 8.52 -5.29
N LEU A 77 24.64 9.82 -5.48
CA LEU A 77 24.45 10.50 -6.77
C LEU A 77 23.63 9.68 -7.79
N ARG A 78 24.28 9.20 -8.86
CA ARG A 78 23.63 8.58 -10.02
C ARG A 78 22.90 7.28 -9.67
N THR A 79 23.51 6.46 -8.82
CA THR A 79 22.95 5.16 -8.43
C THR A 79 21.66 5.34 -7.63
N LYS A 80 21.63 6.32 -6.72
CA LYS A 80 20.43 6.73 -5.99
C LYS A 80 19.30 7.13 -6.93
N THR A 81 19.56 7.98 -7.92
CA THR A 81 18.55 8.43 -8.88
C THR A 81 17.98 7.26 -9.69
N ILE A 82 18.84 6.34 -10.15
CA ILE A 82 18.41 5.16 -10.92
C ILE A 82 17.49 4.28 -10.07
N PHE A 83 17.89 3.92 -8.84
CA PHE A 83 17.06 3.09 -7.97
C PHE A 83 15.73 3.76 -7.57
N GLN A 84 15.74 5.08 -7.37
CA GLN A 84 14.51 5.85 -7.13
C GLN A 84 13.55 5.79 -8.32
N ILE A 85 14.05 5.87 -9.55
CA ILE A 85 13.23 5.76 -10.76
C ILE A 85 12.68 4.34 -10.92
N ILE A 86 13.55 3.33 -10.79
CA ILE A 86 13.15 1.92 -10.95
C ILE A 86 12.07 1.54 -9.94
N SER A 87 12.28 1.85 -8.65
CA SER A 87 11.29 1.57 -7.61
C SER A 87 9.98 2.32 -7.85
N TYR A 88 10.03 3.58 -8.29
CA TYR A 88 8.83 4.32 -8.66
C TYR A 88 8.04 3.64 -9.78
N ILE A 89 8.72 3.22 -10.85
CA ILE A 89 8.08 2.51 -11.98
C ILE A 89 7.43 1.22 -11.48
N ILE A 90 8.15 0.39 -10.71
CA ILE A 90 7.63 -0.88 -10.18
C ILE A 90 6.39 -0.64 -9.32
N LEU A 91 6.45 0.31 -8.38
CA LEU A 91 5.35 0.61 -7.47
C LEU A 91 4.12 1.15 -8.21
N VAL A 92 4.31 2.02 -9.21
CA VAL A 92 3.21 2.54 -10.03
C VAL A 92 2.61 1.44 -10.90
N SER A 93 3.44 0.60 -11.53
CA SER A 93 2.96 -0.54 -12.31
C SER A 93 2.12 -1.51 -11.45
N LEU A 94 2.55 -1.77 -10.21
CA LEU A 94 1.76 -2.58 -9.27
C LEU A 94 0.37 -1.99 -9.04
N VAL A 95 0.28 -0.68 -8.78
CA VAL A 95 -0.99 0.01 -8.57
C VAL A 95 -1.88 -0.05 -9.81
N ILE A 96 -1.32 0.23 -10.98
CA ILE A 96 -2.05 0.20 -12.26
C ILE A 96 -2.58 -1.21 -12.57
N VAL A 97 -1.84 -2.26 -12.25
CA VAL A 97 -2.28 -3.64 -12.49
C VAL A 97 -3.32 -4.08 -11.47
N VAL A 98 -3.13 -3.77 -10.19
CA VAL A 98 -3.94 -4.35 -9.12
C VAL A 98 -5.28 -3.61 -8.90
N ILE A 99 -5.32 -2.28 -8.99
CA ILE A 99 -6.56 -1.52 -8.76
C ILE A 99 -7.70 -1.94 -9.71
N PRO A 100 -7.48 -2.08 -11.04
CA PRO A 100 -8.54 -2.52 -11.94
C PRO A 100 -9.07 -3.90 -11.59
N ILE A 101 -8.21 -4.83 -11.18
CA ILE A 101 -8.62 -6.18 -10.76
C ILE A 101 -9.59 -6.07 -9.58
N ILE A 102 -9.31 -5.22 -8.59
CA ILE A 102 -10.20 -5.01 -7.44
C ILE A 102 -11.52 -4.35 -7.86
N GLY A 103 -11.48 -3.42 -8.81
CA GLY A 103 -12.69 -2.80 -9.35
C GLY A 103 -13.64 -3.82 -10.00
N LEU A 104 -13.07 -4.83 -10.66
CA LEU A 104 -13.77 -5.89 -11.39
C LEU A 104 -14.31 -7.03 -10.50
N LEU A 105 -13.81 -7.18 -9.26
CA LEU A 105 -14.28 -8.18 -8.29
C LEU A 105 -15.68 -7.86 -7.76
#